data_AF-A0A4Q7PDG4-F1
#
_entry.id   AF-A0A4Q7PDG4-F1
#
_cell.length_a   1.000
_cell.length_b   1.000
_cell.length_c   1.000
_cell.angle_alpha   90.00
_cell.angle_beta   90.00
_cell.angle_gamma   90.00
#
_symmetry.space_group_name_H-M   'P 1'
#
loop_
_entity.id
_entity.type
_entity.pdbx_description
1 polymer ?
#
loop_
_entity_poly.entity_id
_entity_poly.type
_entity_poly.pdbx_seq_one_letter_code
_entity_poly.pdbx_strand_id
1 'polypeptide(L)'
;MNLSFKSNLDKIVAGLLILLMAIMVLNVTWQVVSRYVFQNPSSFTDELSRYMLIWLGMLGAAYVAGQDQHLAIDILPQKLVGRAKAKLMIFIYGLVLFFAFLVMVLGGSNLVYITFILEQKSATLQLPLAYVYSIIPVSGFIVAYYQIYQIKQQIPSLKAQ
;
A
#
# COMPACT_ATOMS: atom_id res chain seq x y z
N MET A 1 19.58 7.11 -7.90
CA MET A 1 18.28 6.45 -8.15
C MET A 1 17.50 7.43 -9.00
N ASN A 2 17.15 7.04 -10.23
CA ASN A 2 16.73 8.00 -11.26
C ASN A 2 15.31 8.52 -10.97
N LEU A 3 15.13 9.83 -11.00
CA LEU A 3 13.82 10.50 -10.88
C LEU A 3 12.79 9.92 -11.88
N SER A 4 13.25 9.47 -13.05
CA SER A 4 12.43 8.80 -14.06
C SER A 4 11.82 7.49 -13.56
N PHE A 5 12.54 6.70 -12.75
CA PHE A 5 12.03 5.44 -12.25
C PHE A 5 10.93 5.65 -11.21
N LYS A 6 11.12 6.59 -10.28
CA LYS A 6 10.07 6.96 -9.31
C LYS A 6 8.81 7.41 -10.03
N SER A 7 8.94 8.34 -10.98
CA SER A 7 7.81 8.87 -11.75
C SER A 7 7.05 7.78 -12.51
N ASN A 8 7.76 6.80 -13.09
CA ASN A 8 7.13 5.67 -13.76
C ASN A 8 6.39 4.76 -12.77
N LEU A 9 6.99 4.48 -11.61
CA LEU A 9 6.37 3.68 -10.56
C LEU A 9 5.11 4.36 -10.01
N ASP A 10 5.18 5.66 -9.74
CA ASP A 10 4.03 6.48 -9.31
C ASP A 10 2.87 6.37 -10.32
N LYS A 11 3.15 6.48 -11.63
CA LYS A 11 2.13 6.36 -12.69
C LYS A 11 1.51 4.97 -12.77
N ILE A 12 2.32 3.92 -12.63
CA ILE A 12 1.85 2.53 -12.66
C ILE A 12 0.93 2.27 -11.46
N VAL A 13 1.37 2.64 -10.26
CA VAL A 13 0.58 2.45 -9.03
C VAL A 13 -0.70 3.27 -9.08
N ALA A 14 -0.64 4.53 -9.52
CA ALA A 14 -1.83 5.37 -9.69
C ALA A 14 -2.81 4.80 -10.73
N GLY A 15 -2.31 4.32 -11.88
CA GLY A 15 -3.13 3.68 -12.90
C GLY A 15 -3.83 2.41 -12.37
N LEU A 16 -3.11 1.60 -11.61
CA LEU A 16 -3.66 0.41 -10.96
C LEU A 16 -4.73 0.77 -9.93
N LEU A 17 -4.50 1.82 -9.12
CA LEU A 17 -5.47 2.32 -8.14
C LEU A 17 -6.74 2.83 -8.81
N ILE A 18 -6.62 3.60 -9.90
CA ILE A 18 -7.77 4.09 -10.67
C ILE A 18 -8.57 2.91 -11.24
N LEU A 19 -7.89 1.92 -11.80
CA LEU A 19 -8.54 0.72 -12.34
C LEU A 19 -9.27 -0.06 -11.25
N LEU A 20 -8.61 -0.32 -10.11
CA LEU A 20 -9.21 -1.02 -8.97
C LEU A 20 -10.42 -0.26 -8.43
N MET A 21 -10.33 1.06 -8.30
CA MET A 21 -11.43 1.91 -7.85
C MET A 21 -12.61 1.85 -8.82
N ALA A 22 -12.37 1.94 -10.14
CA ALA A 22 -13.42 1.85 -11.14
C ALA A 22 -14.15 0.50 -11.09
N ILE A 23 -13.41 -0.61 -10.98
CA ILE A 23 -14.00 -1.94 -10.86
C ILE A 23 -14.79 -2.08 -9.56
N MET A 24 -14.26 -1.57 -8.44
CA MET A 24 -14.95 -1.60 -7.15
C MET A 24 -16.28 -0.83 -7.19
N VAL A 25 -16.31 0.35 -7.82
CA VAL A 25 -17.54 1.14 -7.99
C VAL A 25 -18.58 0.38 -8.82
N LEU A 26 -18.17 -0.25 -9.92
CA LEU A 26 -19.06 -1.10 -10.73
C LEU A 26 -19.60 -2.28 -9.91
N ASN A 27 -18.74 -2.94 -9.14
CA ASN A 27 -19.13 -4.09 -8.32
C ASN A 27 -20.14 -3.72 -7.23
N VAL A 28 -19.90 -2.62 -6.51
CA VAL A 28 -20.83 -2.12 -5.48
C VAL A 28 -22.13 -1.63 -6.11
N THR A 29 -22.08 -1.00 -7.28
CA THR A 29 -23.30 -0.60 -8.00
C THR A 29 -24.13 -1.82 -8.40
N TRP A 30 -23.48 -2.87 -8.92
CA TRP A 30 -24.15 -4.13 -9.23
C TRP A 30 -24.73 -4.82 -7.98
N GLN A 31 -24.01 -4.79 -6.86
CA GLN A 31 -24.46 -5.30 -5.58
C GLN A 31 -25.77 -4.61 -5.13
N VAL A 32 -25.84 -3.28 -5.25
CA VAL A 32 -27.07 -2.51 -4.96
C VAL A 32 -28.20 -2.90 -5.92
N VAL A 33 -27.93 -2.96 -7.23
CA VAL A 33 -28.94 -3.34 -8.23
C VAL A 33 -29.47 -4.76 -8.00
N SER A 34 -28.59 -5.74 -7.78
CA SER A 34 -28.98 -7.14 -7.50
C SER A 34 -29.87 -7.26 -6.28
N ARG A 35 -29.58 -6.50 -5.22
CA ARG A 35 -30.35 -6.52 -3.98
C ARG A 35 -31.72 -5.87 -4.12
N TYR A 36 -31.81 -4.70 -4.75
CA TYR A 36 -33.06 -3.93 -4.78
C TYR A 36 -33.94 -4.22 -6.00
N VAL A 37 -33.36 -4.60 -7.15
CA VAL A 37 -34.10 -4.91 -8.37
C VAL A 37 -34.41 -6.41 -8.46
N PHE A 38 -33.40 -7.25 -8.25
CA PHE A 38 -33.53 -8.70 -8.42
C PHE A 38 -33.92 -9.43 -7.11
N GLN A 39 -33.99 -8.71 -5.99
CA GLN A 39 -34.25 -9.26 -4.64
C GLN A 39 -33.36 -10.45 -4.24
N ASN A 40 -32.20 -10.60 -4.90
CA ASN A 40 -31.26 -11.68 -4.66
C ASN A 40 -29.88 -11.07 -4.37
N PRO A 41 -29.51 -10.89 -3.09
CA PRO A 41 -28.23 -10.30 -2.73
C PRO A 41 -27.08 -11.19 -3.20
N SER A 42 -26.19 -10.63 -4.01
CA SER A 42 -25.04 -11.38 -4.54
C SER A 42 -23.89 -11.44 -3.53
N SER A 43 -23.84 -12.52 -2.73
CA SER A 43 -22.75 -12.80 -1.78
C SER A 43 -21.35 -12.82 -2.43
N PHE A 44 -21.30 -13.13 -3.73
CA PHE A 44 -20.08 -13.05 -4.53
C PHE A 44 -19.55 -11.62 -4.65
N THR A 45 -20.43 -10.66 -4.98
CA THR A 45 -20.02 -9.26 -5.12
C THR A 45 -19.59 -8.63 -3.79
N ASP A 46 -20.21 -9.04 -2.68
CA ASP A 46 -19.83 -8.58 -1.33
C ASP A 46 -18.39 -8.97 -0.99
N GLU A 47 -18.04 -10.25 -1.19
CA GLU A 47 -16.71 -10.76 -0.87
C GLU A 47 -15.63 -10.22 -1.83
N LEU A 48 -15.96 -10.07 -3.11
CA LEU A 48 -15.06 -9.45 -4.10
C LEU A 48 -14.77 -7.97 -3.77
N SER A 49 -15.79 -7.19 -3.41
CA SER A 49 -15.63 -5.79 -3.00
C SER A 49 -14.71 -5.66 -1.79
N ARG A 50 -14.83 -6.58 -0.81
CA ARG A 50 -13.97 -6.59 0.37
C ARG A 50 -12.51 -6.82 0.00
N TYR A 51 -12.23 -7.74 -0.92
CA TYR A 51 -10.86 -8.02 -1.36
C TYR A 51 -10.28 -6.88 -2.20
N MET A 52 -11.08 -6.26 -3.06
CA MET A 52 -10.68 -5.06 -3.79
C MET A 52 -10.35 -3.90 -2.84
N LEU A 53 -11.12 -3.72 -1.77
CA LEU A 53 -10.85 -2.71 -0.76
C LEU A 53 -9.51 -2.94 -0.04
N ILE A 54 -9.18 -4.20 0.29
CA ILE A 54 -7.87 -4.54 0.87
C ILE A 54 -6.74 -4.13 -0.10
N TRP A 55 -6.88 -4.48 -1.38
CA TRP A 55 -5.89 -4.12 -2.39
C TRP A 55 -5.73 -2.61 -2.56
N LEU A 56 -6.86 -1.91 -2.67
CA LEU A 56 -6.89 -0.46 -2.84
C LEU A 56 -6.31 0.26 -1.61
N GLY A 57 -6.64 -0.20 -0.40
CA GLY A 57 -6.11 0.36 0.84
C GLY A 57 -4.60 0.18 0.97
N MET A 58 -4.10 -1.03 0.71
CA MET A 58 -2.67 -1.34 0.84
C MET A 58 -1.82 -0.62 -0.23
N LEU A 59 -2.24 -0.67 -1.50
CA LEU A 59 -1.56 0.06 -2.57
C LEU A 59 -1.68 1.57 -2.42
N GLY A 60 -2.83 2.06 -1.97
CA GLY A 60 -3.08 3.48 -1.73
C GLY A 60 -2.16 4.02 -0.64
N ALA A 61 -2.02 3.28 0.47
CA ALA A 61 -1.07 3.61 1.52
C ALA A 61 0.37 3.62 1.00
N ALA A 62 0.75 2.64 0.17
CA ALA A 62 2.07 2.60 -0.45
C ALA A 62 2.34 3.79 -1.38
N TYR A 63 1.34 4.19 -2.18
CA TYR A 63 1.42 5.36 -3.05
C TYR A 63 1.60 6.66 -2.26
N VAL A 64 0.79 6.87 -1.21
CA VAL A 64 0.88 8.07 -0.35
C VAL A 64 2.23 8.14 0.38
N ALA A 65 2.78 7.00 0.82
CA ALA A 65 4.12 6.95 1.40
C ALA A 65 5.21 7.45 0.43
N GLY A 66 5.03 7.22 -0.88
CA GLY A 66 5.93 7.73 -1.93
C GLY A 66 5.75 9.20 -2.29
N GLN A 67 4.65 9.82 -1.85
CA GLN A 67 4.36 11.24 -2.04
C GLN A 67 4.89 12.10 -0.88
N ASP A 68 5.58 11.50 0.10
CA ASP A 68 6.03 12.15 1.35
C ASP A 68 4.89 12.78 2.16
N GLN A 69 3.64 12.36 1.92
CA GLN A 69 2.46 12.89 2.61
C GLN A 69 2.20 12.16 3.94
N HIS A 70 3.24 11.93 4.74
CA HIS A 70 3.07 11.50 6.13
C HIS A 70 2.60 12.69 6.98
N LEU A 71 1.34 13.10 6.76
CA LEU A 71 0.73 14.30 7.32
C LEU A 71 0.93 14.45 8.84
N ALA A 72 0.92 13.33 9.57
CA ALA A 72 1.10 13.30 11.02
C ALA A 72 2.55 13.59 11.46
N ILE A 73 3.53 13.27 10.61
CA ILE A 73 4.95 13.40 10.94
C ILE A 73 5.49 14.75 10.49
N ASP A 74 4.87 15.43 9.52
CA ASP A 74 5.34 16.74 9.03
C ASP A 74 5.31 17.87 10.08
N ILE A 75 4.51 17.74 11.15
CA ILE A 75 4.34 18.79 12.16
C ILE A 75 5.61 18.95 13.04
N LEU A 76 6.32 17.85 13.32
CA LEU A 76 7.51 17.87 14.19
C LEU A 76 8.77 18.46 13.51
N PRO A 77 9.10 18.08 12.25
CA PRO A 77 10.18 18.66 11.45
C PRO A 77 9.99 20.13 11.12
N GLN A 78 8.76 20.65 11.11
CA GLN A 78 8.49 22.08 10.84
C GLN A 78 9.12 23.02 11.87
N LYS A 79 9.35 22.53 13.10
CA LYS A 79 10.00 23.31 14.17
C LYS A 79 11.53 23.20 14.16
N LEU A 80 12.10 22.36 13.32
CA LEU A 80 13.55 22.09 13.28
C LEU A 80 14.16 22.63 11.99
N VAL A 81 15.39 23.17 12.10
CA VAL A 81 16.15 23.70 10.96
C VAL A 81 17.48 22.97 10.80
N GLY A 82 17.97 22.90 9.56
CA GLY A 82 19.30 22.36 9.22
C GLY A 82 19.47 20.88 9.55
N ARG A 83 20.66 20.52 10.06
CA ARG A 83 21.07 19.12 10.32
C ARG A 83 20.16 18.35 11.27
N ALA A 84 19.53 19.02 12.24
CA ALA A 84 18.62 18.35 13.20
C ALA A 84 17.36 17.81 12.50
N LYS A 85 16.78 18.59 11.58
CA LYS A 85 15.66 18.16 10.74
C LYS A 85 16.04 16.97 9.86
N ALA A 86 17.20 17.05 9.21
CA ALA A 86 17.67 15.99 8.32
C ALA A 86 17.89 14.66 9.07
N LYS A 87 18.47 14.70 10.29
CA LYS A 87 18.64 13.50 11.13
C LYS A 87 17.30 12.90 11.56
N LEU A 88 16.35 13.74 11.98
CA LEU A 88 15.01 13.28 12.38
C LEU A 88 14.29 12.59 11.20
N MET A 89 14.31 13.20 10.01
CA MET A 89 13.70 12.63 8.80
C MET A 89 14.31 11.29 8.43
N ILE A 90 15.64 11.17 8.43
CA ILE A 90 16.33 9.89 8.15
C ILE A 90 15.95 8.82 9.18
N PHE A 91 15.82 9.20 10.45
CA PHE A 91 15.39 8.28 11.51
C PHE A 91 13.96 7.77 11.27
N ILE A 92 13.03 8.68 10.96
CA ILE A 92 11.65 8.34 10.61
C ILE A 92 11.60 7.40 9.41
N TYR A 93 12.25 7.78 8.31
CA TYR A 93 12.27 6.97 7.09
C TYR A 93 12.91 5.60 7.34
N GLY A 94 13.94 5.53 8.18
CA GLY A 94 14.55 4.28 8.61
C GLY A 94 13.59 3.40 9.41
N LEU A 95 12.77 3.97 10.29
CA LEU A 95 11.77 3.24 11.07
C LEU A 95 10.65 2.72 10.17
N VAL A 96 10.15 3.54 9.25
CA VAL A 96 9.14 3.12 8.26
C VAL A 96 9.70 2.04 7.33
N LEU A 97 10.95 2.17 6.88
CA LEU A 97 11.63 1.14 6.09
C LEU A 97 11.74 -0.19 6.85
N PHE A 98 12.12 -0.13 8.13
CA PHE A 98 12.22 -1.30 9.00
C PHE A 98 10.86 -1.99 9.17
N PHE A 99 9.80 -1.21 9.42
CA PHE A 99 8.43 -1.71 9.50
C PHE A 99 7.98 -2.33 8.17
N ALA A 100 8.19 -1.65 7.05
CA ALA A 100 7.82 -2.14 5.73
C ALA A 100 8.52 -3.47 5.41
N PHE A 101 9.80 -3.59 5.75
CA PHE A 101 10.56 -4.81 5.47
C PHE A 101 10.18 -5.96 6.43
N LEU A 102 10.22 -5.74 7.75
CA LEU A 102 9.94 -6.83 8.70
C LEU A 102 8.46 -7.23 8.72
N VAL A 103 7.56 -6.26 8.83
CA VAL A 103 6.14 -6.56 9.06
C VAL A 103 5.45 -6.84 7.73
N MET A 104 5.62 -5.97 6.73
CA MET A 104 4.87 -6.13 5.48
C MET A 104 5.52 -7.16 4.56
N VAL A 105 6.84 -7.12 4.34
CA VAL A 105 7.52 -8.07 3.45
C VAL A 105 7.66 -9.43 4.12
N LEU A 106 8.36 -9.55 5.26
CA LEU A 106 8.56 -10.87 5.88
C LEU A 106 7.28 -11.41 6.52
N GLY A 107 6.61 -10.60 7.36
CA GLY A 107 5.34 -11.00 7.99
C GLY A 107 4.24 -11.27 6.97
N GLY A 108 4.09 -10.39 5.97
CA GLY A 108 3.12 -10.58 4.88
C GLY A 108 3.43 -11.78 3.99
N SER A 109 4.70 -12.05 3.67
CA SER A 109 5.07 -13.26 2.91
C SER A 109 4.82 -14.54 3.71
N ASN A 110 5.08 -14.53 5.02
CA ASN A 110 4.75 -15.65 5.90
C ASN A 110 3.23 -15.90 5.94
N LEU A 111 2.45 -14.83 6.06
CA LEU A 111 0.98 -14.93 5.99
C LEU A 111 0.53 -15.57 4.67
N VAL A 112 1.03 -15.09 3.54
CA VAL A 112 0.72 -15.67 2.21
C VAL A 112 1.10 -17.15 2.15
N TYR A 113 2.28 -17.51 2.65
CA TYR A 113 2.79 -18.88 2.66
C TYR A 113 1.91 -19.82 3.50
N ILE A 114 1.57 -19.41 4.73
CA ILE A 114 0.71 -20.19 5.62
C ILE A 114 -0.68 -20.36 5.00
N THR A 115 -1.28 -19.28 4.51
CA THR A 115 -2.59 -19.31 3.87
C THR A 115 -2.61 -20.17 2.61
N PHE A 116 -1.51 -20.22 1.86
CA PHE A 116 -1.35 -21.07 0.68
C PHE A 116 -1.26 -22.56 1.05
N ILE A 117 -0.41 -22.92 2.02
CA ILE A 117 -0.22 -24.32 2.45
C ILE A 117 -1.46 -24.88 3.14
N LEU A 118 -2.16 -24.06 3.91
CA LEU A 118 -3.42 -24.47 4.56
C LEU A 118 -4.60 -24.53 3.59
N GLU A 119 -4.37 -24.28 2.29
CA GLU A 119 -5.39 -24.23 1.22
C GLU A 119 -6.61 -23.37 1.62
N GLN A 120 -6.37 -22.28 2.35
CA GLN A 120 -7.44 -21.44 2.86
C GLN A 120 -8.13 -20.72 1.72
N LYS A 121 -9.39 -21.09 1.50
CA LYS A 121 -10.25 -20.53 0.46
C LYS A 121 -11.28 -19.56 1.06
N SER A 122 -11.69 -18.59 0.26
CA SER A 122 -12.77 -17.69 0.59
C SER A 122 -14.11 -18.44 0.68
N ALA A 123 -15.03 -17.94 1.51
CA ALA A 123 -16.24 -18.68 1.85
C ALA A 123 -17.19 -18.83 0.66
N THR A 124 -17.26 -17.79 -0.19
CA THR A 124 -18.21 -17.74 -1.32
C THR A 124 -17.48 -17.96 -2.64
N LEU A 125 -16.41 -17.21 -2.91
CA LEU A 125 -15.67 -17.31 -4.17
C LEU A 125 -14.77 -18.55 -4.29
N GLN A 126 -14.53 -19.28 -3.18
CA GLN A 126 -13.55 -20.38 -3.13
C GLN A 126 -12.15 -19.97 -3.62
N LEU A 127 -11.83 -18.67 -3.55
CA LEU A 127 -10.55 -18.12 -3.99
C LEU A 127 -9.49 -18.35 -2.92
N PRO A 128 -8.28 -18.79 -3.29
CA PRO A 128 -7.18 -18.89 -2.34
C PRO A 128 -6.88 -17.50 -1.74
N LEU A 129 -7.01 -17.38 -0.42
CA LEU A 129 -6.78 -16.12 0.30
C LEU A 129 -5.33 -15.63 0.18
N ALA A 130 -4.40 -16.52 -0.19
CA ALA A 130 -3.02 -16.19 -0.51
C ALA A 130 -2.93 -15.06 -1.56
N TYR A 131 -3.80 -15.05 -2.57
CA TYR A 131 -3.83 -13.97 -3.57
C TYR A 131 -4.28 -12.64 -2.96
N VAL A 132 -5.30 -12.66 -2.10
CA VAL A 132 -5.79 -11.45 -1.42
C VAL A 132 -4.69 -10.84 -0.56
N TYR A 133 -3.99 -11.67 0.23
CA TYR A 133 -2.93 -11.21 1.14
C TYR A 133 -1.59 -10.94 0.46
N SER A 134 -1.37 -11.40 -0.78
CA SER A 134 -0.15 -11.12 -1.55
C SER A 134 0.11 -9.62 -1.75
N ILE A 135 -0.93 -8.79 -1.68
CA ILE A 135 -0.78 -7.35 -1.81
C ILE A 135 -0.02 -6.71 -0.64
N ILE A 136 0.03 -7.38 0.51
CA ILE A 136 0.75 -6.91 1.69
C ILE A 136 2.27 -6.86 1.44
N PRO A 137 2.95 -7.97 1.07
CA PRO A 137 4.38 -7.92 0.76
C PRO A 137 4.67 -7.07 -0.48
N VAL A 138 3.81 -7.06 -1.50
CA VAL A 138 3.98 -6.20 -2.68
C VAL A 138 3.99 -4.72 -2.28
N SER A 139 3.03 -4.29 -1.48
CA SER A 139 2.97 -2.92 -0.95
C SER A 139 4.16 -2.62 -0.05
N GLY A 140 4.64 -3.60 0.71
CA GLY A 140 5.84 -3.50 1.55
C GLY A 140 7.09 -3.20 0.73
N PHE A 141 7.29 -3.89 -0.41
CA PHE A 141 8.40 -3.62 -1.32
C PHE A 141 8.32 -2.21 -1.93
N ILE A 142 7.12 -1.77 -2.31
CA ILE A 142 6.89 -0.42 -2.86
C ILE A 142 7.23 0.65 -1.81
N VAL A 143 6.73 0.50 -0.58
CA VAL A 143 7.04 1.41 0.53
C VAL A 143 8.55 1.42 0.80
N ALA A 144 9.18 0.24 0.90
CA ALA A 144 10.62 0.15 1.13
C ALA A 144 11.43 0.88 0.06
N TYR A 145 11.03 0.77 -1.22
CA TYR A 145 11.65 1.51 -2.31
C TYR A 145 11.57 3.03 -2.11
N TYR A 146 10.39 3.55 -1.76
CA TYR A 146 10.19 4.98 -1.51
C TYR A 146 11.00 5.49 -0.31
N GLN A 147 11.03 4.74 0.79
CA GLN A 147 11.80 5.13 1.98
C GLN A 147 13.30 5.18 1.67
N ILE A 148 13.84 4.23 0.90
CA ILE A 148 15.24 4.25 0.45
C ILE A 148 15.50 5.47 -0.45
N TYR A 149 14.55 5.83 -1.32
CA TYR A 149 14.64 7.01 -2.16
C TYR A 149 14.73 8.30 -1.34
N GLN A 150 13.84 8.46 -0.36
CA GLN A 150 13.77 9.62 0.53
C GLN A 150 15.03 9.76 1.39
N ILE A 151 15.51 8.66 1.98
CA ILE A 151 16.78 8.65 2.74
C ILE A 151 17.93 9.15 1.86
N LYS A 152 18.04 8.66 0.62
CA LYS A 152 19.10 9.10 -0.31
C LYS A 152 19.01 10.59 -0.64
N GLN A 153 17.80 11.12 -0.76
CA GLN A 153 17.58 12.55 -1.02
C GLN A 153 17.93 13.44 0.18
N GLN A 154 17.81 12.92 1.40
CA GLN A 154 18.15 13.67 2.61
C GLN A 154 19.66 13.71 2.92
N ILE A 155 20.47 12.75 2.44
CA ILE A 155 21.92 12.68 2.71
C ILE A 155 22.69 13.95 2.31
N PRO A 156 22.49 14.58 1.13
CA PRO A 156 23.18 15.82 0.77
C PRO A 156 22.93 16.98 1.74
N SER A 157 21.73 17.06 2.32
CA SER A 157 21.38 18.11 3.30
C SER A 157 22.16 18.01 4.62
N LEU A 158 22.71 16.83 4.93
CA LEU A 158 23.62 16.65 6.08
C LEU A 158 25.04 17.16 5.80
N LYS A 159 25.44 17.24 4.52
CA LYS A 159 26.80 17.63 4.09
C LYS A 159 26.94 19.11 3.75
N ALA A 160 25.82 19.82 3.52
CA ALA A 160 25.80 21.18 2.96
C ALA A 160 25.71 22.33 3.98
N GLN A 161 25.92 22.05 5.28
CA GLN A 161 26.07 23.06 6.34
C GLN A 161 27.35 22.79 7.09
#